data_AF-A0A9P5ERE2-F1
#
_entry.id   AF-A0A9P5ERE2-F1
#
_cell.length_a   1.000
_cell.length_b   1.000
_cell.length_c   1.000
_cell.angle_alpha   90.00
_cell.angle_beta   90.00
_cell.angle_gamma   90.00
#
_symmetry.space_group_name_H-M   'P 1'
#
loop_
_entity.id
_entity.type
_entity.pdbx_description
1 polymer ?
#
loop_
_entity_poly.entity_id
_entity_poly.type
_entity_poly.pdbx_seq_one_letter_code
_entity_poly.pdbx_strand_id
1 'polypeptide(L)' 'MCGNLYGKLNSLNQHLNSPVHQQSLYHCPNRHCGREFTTLAATMNHLESESCGFMRFEAVQQNVGRILDSRRMIQF' A
#
# COMPACT_ATOMS: atom_id res chain seq x y z
N MET A 1 -13.42 -21.41 1.64
CA MET A 1 -12.52 -22.30 0.85
C MET A 1 -12.77 -22.04 -0.62
N CYS A 2 -11.71 -21.84 -1.42
CA CYS A 2 -11.83 -21.59 -2.86
C CYS A 2 -11.75 -22.91 -3.65
N GLY A 3 -12.56 -23.02 -4.71
CA GLY A 3 -12.63 -24.21 -5.59
C GLY A 3 -11.74 -24.11 -6.84
N ASN A 4 -10.59 -23.45 -6.75
CA ASN A 4 -9.71 -23.25 -7.91
C ASN A 4 -8.91 -24.52 -8.22
N LEU A 5 -8.89 -24.93 -9.49
CA LEU A 5 -8.08 -26.04 -9.98
C LEU A 5 -6.75 -25.51 -10.55
N TYR A 6 -5.63 -26.06 -10.09
CA TYR A 6 -4.29 -25.67 -10.53
C TYR A 6 -3.65 -26.79 -11.33
N GLY A 7 -3.25 -26.52 -12.58
CA GLY A 7 -2.59 -27.48 -13.45
C GLY A 7 -1.11 -27.75 -13.12
N LYS A 8 -0.52 -26.99 -12.18
CA LYS A 8 0.88 -27.13 -11.74
C LYS A 8 0.99 -26.93 -10.23
N LEU A 9 1.85 -27.73 -9.58
CA LEU A 9 2.11 -27.66 -8.14
C LEU A 9 2.62 -26.27 -7.70
N ASN A 10 3.47 -25.63 -8.51
CA ASN A 10 4.00 -24.31 -8.18
C ASN A 10 2.89 -23.25 -8.09
N SER A 11 1.91 -23.29 -8.99
CA SER A 11 0.77 -22.37 -8.98
C SER A 11 -0.13 -22.60 -7.77
N LEU A 12 -0.34 -23.86 -7.37
CA LEU A 12 -1.04 -24.19 -6.13
C LEU A 12 -0.28 -23.63 -4.91
N ASN A 13 1.02 -23.87 -4.82
CA ASN A 13 1.84 -23.35 -3.73
C ASN A 13 1.81 -21.82 -3.66
N GLN A 14 1.88 -21.13 -4.80
CA GLN A 14 1.80 -19.67 -4.82
C GLN A 14 0.42 -19.17 -4.37
N HIS A 15 -0.66 -19.86 -4.73
CA HIS A 15 -2.00 -19.55 -4.23
C HIS A 15 -2.13 -19.78 -2.71
N LEU A 16 -1.62 -20.91 -2.21
CA LEU A 16 -1.68 -21.24 -0.78
C LEU A 16 -0.85 -20.26 0.08
N ASN A 17 0.25 -19.74 -0.46
CA ASN A 17 1.06 -18.71 0.19
C ASN A 17 0.53 -17.29 -0.05
N SER A 18 -0.48 -17.12 -0.89
CA SER A 18 -1.07 -15.81 -1.16
C SER A 18 -1.93 -15.37 0.04
N PRO A 19 -1.95 -14.07 0.34
CA PRO A 19 -2.80 -13.51 1.40
C PRO A 19 -4.30 -13.55 1.09
N VAL A 20 -4.74 -14.26 0.04
CA VAL A 20 -6.13 -14.35 -0.44
C VAL A 20 -7.11 -14.93 0.59
N HIS A 21 -6.62 -15.69 1.57
CA HIS A 21 -7.42 -16.21 2.68
C HIS A 21 -7.15 -15.52 4.02
N GLN A 22 -6.20 -14.58 4.05
CA GLN A 22 -5.91 -13.83 5.26
C GLN A 22 -6.98 -12.76 5.47
N GLN A 23 -7.25 -12.46 6.74
CA GLN A 23 -8.15 -11.36 7.09
C GLN A 23 -7.51 -10.03 6.67
N SER A 24 -8.32 -9.08 6.23
CA SER A 24 -7.84 -7.73 5.93
C SER A 24 -7.46 -7.02 7.23
N LEU A 25 -6.17 -6.92 7.50
CA LEU A 25 -5.63 -6.27 8.69
C LEU A 25 -5.33 -4.78 8.48
N TYR A 26 -5.37 -4.31 7.23
CA TYR A 26 -5.01 -2.95 6.85
C TYR A 26 -6.17 -2.25 6.17
N HIS A 27 -6.35 -0.97 6.46
CA HIS A 27 -7.41 -0.15 5.88
C HIS A 27 -6.81 1.13 5.31
N CYS A 28 -7.40 1.62 4.22
CA CYS A 28 -7.04 2.92 3.70
C CYS A 28 -7.43 4.01 4.71
N PRO A 29 -6.49 4.88 5.13
CA PRO A 29 -6.78 5.95 6.08
C PRO A 29 -7.73 7.02 5.52
N ASN A 30 -7.93 7.08 4.21
CA ASN A 30 -8.97 7.91 3.62
C ASN A 30 -10.35 7.32 3.92
N ARG A 31 -11.11 8.01 4.78
CA ARG A 31 -12.48 7.65 5.15
C ARG A 31 -13.44 7.56 3.97
N HIS A 32 -13.17 8.27 2.86
CA HIS A 32 -13.97 8.18 1.64
C HIS A 32 -13.60 7.01 0.73
N CYS A 33 -12.45 6.36 0.96
CA CYS A 33 -12.00 5.24 0.15
C CYS A 33 -12.53 3.90 0.68
N GLY A 34 -12.41 3.68 1.99
CA GLY A 34 -12.93 2.47 2.66
C GLY A 34 -12.32 1.14 2.19
N ARG A 35 -11.24 1.15 1.39
CA ARG A 35 -10.59 -0.07 0.90
C ARG A 35 -9.81 -0.75 2.02
N GLU A 36 -9.90 -2.07 2.04
CA GLU A 36 -9.21 -2.93 3.00
C GLU A 36 -8.23 -3.84 2.26
N PHE A 37 -7.12 -4.16 2.92
CA PHE A 37 -6.02 -4.92 2.36
C PHE A 37 -5.54 -5.96 3.37
N THR A 38 -5.15 -7.11 2.84
CA THR A 38 -4.58 -8.20 3.63
C THR A 38 -3.08 -8.03 3.87
N THR A 39 -2.42 -7.14 3.12
CA THR A 39 -0.98 -6.85 3.27
C THR A 39 -0.69 -5.35 3.32
N LEU A 40 0.36 -5.01 4.07
CA LEU A 40 0.90 -3.65 4.10
C LEU A 40 1.38 -3.19 2.72
N ALA A 41 2.04 -4.09 1.98
CA ALA A 41 2.53 -3.79 0.63
C ALA A 41 1.40 -3.38 -0.32
N ALA A 42 0.25 -4.07 -0.27
CA ALA A 42 -0.92 -3.70 -1.06
C ALA A 42 -1.49 -2.33 -0.63
N THR A 43 -1.46 -2.02 0.67
CA THR A 43 -1.88 -0.71 1.19
C THR A 43 -0.94 0.41 0.70
N MET A 44 0.37 0.20 0.76
CA MET A 44 1.38 1.16 0.27
C MET A 44 1.20 1.42 -1.23
N ASN A 45 1.13 0.35 -2.04
CA ASN A 45 0.91 0.46 -3.48
C ASN A 45 -0.38 1.24 -3.80
N HIS A 46 -1.45 1.01 -3.05
CA HIS A 46 -2.70 1.73 -3.20
C HIS A 46 -2.55 3.25 -2.95
N LEU A 47 -1.79 3.62 -1.92
CA LEU A 47 -1.55 5.02 -1.59
C LEU A 47 -0.61 5.69 -2.60
N GLU A 48 0.43 4.98 -3.05
CA GLU A 48 1.40 5.46 -4.05
C GLU A 48 0.79 5.63 -5.43
N SER A 49 -0.19 4.80 -5.80
CA SER A 49 -0.90 4.92 -7.07
C SER A 49 -1.88 6.12 -7.10
N GLU A 50 -1.97 6.91 -6.03
CA GLU A 50 -2.87 8.07 -5.89
C GLU A 50 -4.36 7.74 -6.12
N SER A 51 -4.73 6.46 -6.18
CA SER A 51 -6.06 6.01 -6.62
C SER A 51 -7.19 6.41 -5.66
N CYS A 52 -6.85 6.72 -4.41
CA CYS A 52 -7.79 7.23 -3.41
C CYS A 52 -7.62 8.71 -3.09
N GLY A 53 -6.65 9.40 -3.70
CA GLY A 53 -6.37 10.82 -3.43
C GLY A 53 -5.92 11.13 -1.99
N PHE A 54 -5.53 10.13 -1.19
CA PHE A 54 -5.06 10.33 0.19
C PHE A 54 -3.64 10.88 0.25
N MET A 55 -2.71 10.18 -0.40
CA MET A 55 -1.38 10.70 -0.65
C MET A 55 -1.38 11.27 -2.05
N ARG A 56 -1.31 12.60 -2.16
CA ARG A 56 -1.02 13.28 -3.42
C ARG A 56 0.49 13.46 -3.48
N PHE A 57 1.12 13.02 -4.57
CA PHE A 57 2.56 13.11 -4.76
C PHE A 57 3.08 14.54 -4.56
N GLU A 58 2.26 15.54 -4.93
CA GLU A 58 2.49 16.97 -4.69
C GLU A 58 2.76 17.32 -3.21
N ALA A 59 2.02 16.72 -2.27
CA ALA A 59 2.21 16.97 -0.84
C ALA A 59 3.55 16.40 -0.35
N VAL A 60 3.97 15.25 -0.86
CA VAL A 60 5.28 14.66 -0.57
C VAL A 60 6.40 15.55 -1.12
N GLN A 61 6.28 16.01 -2.36
CA GLN A 61 7.27 16.91 -2.97
C GLN A 61 7.41 18.24 -2.22
N GLN A 62 6.30 18.84 -1.78
CA GLN A 62 6.34 20.06 -0.97
C GLN A 62 7.04 19.84 0.39
N ASN A 63 6.81 18.69 1.04
CA ASN A 63 7.48 18.38 2.30
C ASN A 63 8.98 18.11 2.11
N VAL A 64 9.37 17.37 1.07
CA VAL A 64 10.78 17.16 0.73
C VAL A 64 11.47 18.49 0.40
N GLY A 65 10.83 19.39 -0.35
CA GLY A 65 11.35 20.72 -0.62
C GLY A 65 11.57 21.56 0.64
N ARG A 66 10.72 21.42 1.67
CA ARG A 66 10.91 22.09 2.98
C ARG A 66 12.02 21.47 3.82
N ILE A 67 12.28 20.16 3.67
CA ILE A 67 13.36 19.46 4.39
C ILE A 67 14.71 19.80 3.76
N LEU A 68 14.77 19.89 2.44
CA LEU A 68 15.97 20.24 1.68
C LEU A 68 16.21 21.76 1.55
N ASP A 69 15.28 22.58 2.06
CA ASP A 69 15.46 24.03 2.13
C ASP A 69 16.64 24.36 3.05
N SER A 70 17.76 24.70 2.41
CA SER A 70 19.06 24.97 3.04
C SER A 70 19.02 26.10 4.09
N ARG A 71 17.93 26.88 4.17
CA ARG A 71 17.73 27.94 5.17
C ARG A 71 17.16 27.44 6.51
N ARG A 72 16.88 26.14 6.64
CA ARG A 72 16.32 25.53 7.87
C ARG A 72 17.05 24.26 8.32
N MET A 73 18.30 24.05 7.87
CA MET A 73 19.13 22.99 8.46
C MET A 73 19.20 23.21 9.96
N ILE A 74 18.83 22.17 10.72
CA ILE A 74 18.91 22.15 12.18
C ILE A 74 20.38 22.40 12.53
N GLN A 75 20.65 23.61 13.01
CA GLN A 75 21.97 23.99 13.48
C GLN A 75 22.17 23.32 14.83
N PHE A 76 23.15 22.42 14.90
CA PHE A 76 23.64 21.83 16.15
C PHE A 76 24.39 22.87 16.97
#